data_AF-A0A345Z4P6-F1
#
_entry.id   AF-A0A345Z4P6-F1
#
_cell.length_a   1.000
_cell.length_b   1.000
_cell.length_c   1.000
_cell.angle_alpha   90.00
_cell.angle_beta   90.00
_cell.angle_gamma   90.00
#
_symmetry.space_group_name_H-M   'P 1'
#
loop_
_entity.id
_entity.type
_entity.pdbx_description
1 polymer ?
#
loop_
_entity_poly.entity_id
_entity_poly.type
_entity_poly.pdbx_seq_one_letter_code
_entity_poly.pdbx_strand_id
1 'polypeptide(L)'
;MKILKIPKHKITIAYQLILMISVIIASLPFFIIGGSKVYIKDMPGIENYFFNEFQVNGVSIYKEAYLSTEGVYSSILGFSDFSSGHTLMLFLSTFWIFLLWGPISWLAWCPPSKVWSEKSLIWKSVVEFILSIFLIVIYLISFSGARFDQSFNNQIFKYFGKDFFNTDELQSQLQILRESINEVFNYNSFAISSVFAILFAILFAIISALTIIAWWIYTYLDKKFKKRLNNKNDVLYQEEVGLEV
;
A
#
# COMPACT_ATOMS: atom_id res chain seq x y z
N MET A 1 35.53 4.18 -28.52
CA MET A 1 34.67 3.25 -27.76
C MET A 1 33.21 3.55 -28.11
N LYS A 2 32.54 2.71 -28.92
CA LYS A 2 31.12 2.93 -29.28
C LYS A 2 30.26 2.53 -28.08
N ILE A 3 29.65 3.49 -27.40
CA ILE A 3 28.67 3.22 -26.34
C ILE A 3 27.49 2.50 -26.99
N LEU A 4 27.33 1.22 -26.67
CA LEU A 4 26.21 0.40 -27.12
C LEU A 4 24.91 1.04 -26.58
N LYS A 5 24.12 1.62 -27.47
CA LYS A 5 22.89 2.34 -27.11
C LYS A 5 21.86 1.29 -26.67
N ILE A 6 21.69 1.11 -25.36
CA ILE A 6 20.69 0.18 -24.82
C ILE A 6 19.30 0.65 -25.32
N PRO A 7 18.49 -0.26 -25.90
CA PRO A 7 17.16 0.10 -26.36
C PRO A 7 16.28 0.60 -25.21
N LYS A 8 15.59 1.73 -25.39
CA LYS A 8 14.72 2.35 -24.36
C LYS A 8 13.74 1.36 -23.73
N HIS A 9 13.18 0.44 -24.51
CA HIS A 9 12.24 -0.57 -24.02
C HIS A 9 12.86 -1.55 -23.02
N LYS A 10 14.15 -1.92 -23.16
CA LYS A 10 14.84 -2.79 -22.21
C LYS A 10 15.03 -2.09 -20.87
N ILE A 11 15.37 -0.80 -20.89
CA ILE A 11 15.49 0.03 -19.69
C ILE A 11 14.14 0.13 -18.98
N THR A 12 13.05 0.36 -19.72
CA THR A 12 11.73 0.45 -19.11
C THR A 12 11.24 -0.89 -18.54
N ILE A 13 11.45 -2.00 -19.25
CA ILE A 13 11.08 -3.32 -18.72
C ILE A 13 11.84 -3.58 -17.41
N ALA A 14 13.16 -3.34 -17.39
CA ALA A 14 13.97 -3.52 -16.18
C ALA A 14 13.48 -2.63 -15.04
N TYR A 15 13.21 -1.35 -15.31
CA TYR A 15 12.69 -0.41 -14.33
C TYR A 15 11.32 -0.85 -13.77
N GLN A 16 10.37 -1.23 -14.64
CA GLN A 16 9.04 -1.67 -14.21
C GLN A 16 9.09 -2.98 -13.43
N LEU A 17 9.97 -3.92 -13.80
CA LEU A 17 10.19 -5.15 -13.03
C LEU A 17 10.78 -4.86 -11.64
N ILE A 18 11.76 -3.95 -11.55
CA ILE A 18 12.32 -3.53 -10.26
C ILE A 18 11.22 -2.91 -9.39
N LEU A 19 10.43 -1.97 -9.93
CA LEU A 19 9.33 -1.35 -9.19
C LEU A 19 8.31 -2.40 -8.73
N MET A 20 7.93 -3.34 -9.59
CA MET A 20 6.97 -4.39 -9.25
C MET A 20 7.50 -5.30 -8.14
N ILE A 21 8.77 -5.73 -8.21
CA ILE A 21 9.41 -6.51 -7.15
C ILE A 21 9.44 -5.70 -5.84
N SER A 22 9.79 -4.41 -5.91
CA SER A 22 9.78 -3.53 -4.75
C SER A 22 8.39 -3.36 -4.12
N VAL A 23 7.31 -3.24 -4.93
CA VAL A 23 5.94 -3.19 -4.40
C VAL A 23 5.54 -4.51 -3.75
N ILE A 24 5.90 -5.66 -4.34
CA ILE A 24 5.63 -6.97 -3.76
C ILE A 24 6.34 -7.11 -2.40
N ILE A 25 7.62 -6.73 -2.33
CA ILE A 25 8.39 -6.76 -1.08
C ILE A 25 7.80 -5.80 -0.05
N ALA A 26 7.40 -4.59 -0.45
CA ALA A 26 6.79 -3.61 0.44
C ALA A 26 5.40 -4.04 0.95
N SER A 27 4.69 -4.87 0.17
CA SER A 27 3.36 -5.39 0.54
C SER A 27 3.46 -6.67 1.38
N LEU A 28 4.58 -7.39 1.33
CA LEU A 28 4.80 -8.65 2.04
C LEU A 28 4.47 -8.57 3.54
N PRO A 29 4.91 -7.52 4.27
CA PRO A 29 4.61 -7.39 5.69
C PRO A 29 3.10 -7.23 5.97
N PHE A 30 2.36 -6.58 5.08
CA PHE A 30 0.89 -6.52 5.17
C PHE A 30 0.26 -7.91 4.99
N PHE A 31 0.75 -8.71 4.04
CA PHE A 31 0.24 -10.08 3.84
C PHE A 31 0.59 -11.02 5.00
N ILE A 32 1.77 -10.88 5.59
CA ILE A 32 2.24 -11.77 6.68
C ILE A 32 1.64 -11.37 8.02
N ILE A 33 1.65 -10.06 8.33
CA ILE A 33 1.27 -9.56 9.66
C ILE A 33 -0.16 -9.05 9.66
N GLY A 34 -0.63 -8.43 8.58
CA GLY A 34 -1.92 -7.75 8.52
C GLY A 34 -3.14 -8.63 8.28
N GLY A 35 -2.94 -9.93 8.05
CA GLY A 35 -3.98 -10.95 7.94
C GLY A 35 -3.92 -12.02 9.03
N SER A 36 -3.11 -11.84 10.07
CA SER A 36 -2.96 -12.85 11.12
C SER A 36 -4.25 -12.98 11.93
N LYS A 37 -4.60 -14.22 12.26
CA LYS A 37 -5.76 -14.59 13.07
C LYS A 37 -5.30 -15.56 14.13
N VAL A 38 -5.65 -15.26 15.38
CA VAL A 38 -5.33 -16.11 16.54
C VAL A 38 -6.58 -16.27 17.36
N TYR A 39 -6.95 -17.51 17.66
CA TYR A 39 -8.07 -17.79 18.54
C TYR A 39 -7.72 -17.41 19.97
N ILE A 40 -8.69 -16.90 20.73
CA ILE A 40 -8.50 -16.48 22.12
C ILE A 40 -8.01 -17.66 22.97
N LYS A 41 -8.49 -18.89 22.72
CA LYS A 41 -8.00 -20.11 23.38
C LYS A 41 -6.51 -20.42 23.21
N ASP A 42 -5.90 -19.92 22.13
CA ASP A 42 -4.50 -20.19 21.80
C ASP A 42 -3.58 -19.08 22.33
N MET A 43 -4.13 -18.10 23.05
CA MET A 43 -3.36 -17.00 23.64
C MET A 43 -2.72 -17.42 24.96
N PRO A 44 -1.49 -16.94 25.25
CA PRO A 44 -0.83 -17.23 26.51
C PRO A 44 -1.66 -16.71 27.69
N GLY A 45 -1.74 -17.49 28.77
CA GLY A 45 -2.46 -17.10 29.98
C GLY A 45 -3.99 -17.26 29.93
N ILE A 46 -4.56 -17.84 28.85
CA ILE A 46 -6.01 -18.04 28.72
C ILE A 46 -6.37 -19.51 28.79
N GLU A 47 -6.95 -19.91 29.93
CA GLU A 47 -7.42 -21.27 30.18
C GLU A 47 -8.90 -21.46 29.82
N ASN A 48 -9.37 -22.71 29.78
CA ASN A 48 -10.73 -23.05 29.32
C ASN A 48 -11.83 -22.39 30.17
N TYR A 49 -11.56 -22.16 31.45
CA TYR A 49 -12.46 -21.54 32.42
C TYR A 49 -12.23 -20.03 32.57
N PHE A 50 -11.30 -19.45 31.80
CA PHE A 50 -10.83 -18.08 31.98
C PHE A 50 -11.96 -17.05 31.92
N PHE A 51 -12.95 -17.22 31.04
CA PHE A 51 -14.11 -16.34 30.98
C PHE A 51 -15.34 -16.92 31.68
N ASN A 52 -15.18 -17.69 32.76
CA ASN A 52 -16.28 -18.35 33.48
C ASN A 52 -17.24 -19.12 32.57
N GLU A 53 -16.66 -19.82 31.59
CA GLU A 53 -17.39 -20.56 30.55
C GLU A 53 -18.38 -19.72 29.73
N PHE A 54 -18.16 -18.41 29.58
CA PHE A 54 -19.07 -17.51 28.86
C PHE A 54 -19.53 -18.08 27.51
N GLN A 55 -20.86 -18.10 27.33
CA GLN A 55 -21.51 -18.65 26.14
C GLN A 55 -22.41 -17.59 25.51
N VAL A 56 -22.43 -17.57 24.18
CA VAL A 56 -23.40 -16.80 23.39
C VAL A 56 -24.18 -17.78 22.54
N ASN A 57 -25.51 -17.74 22.65
CA ASN A 57 -26.42 -18.67 21.96
C ASN A 57 -26.09 -20.18 22.19
N GLY A 58 -25.62 -20.52 23.39
CA GLY A 58 -25.27 -21.91 23.76
C GLY A 58 -23.91 -22.38 23.21
N VAL A 59 -23.14 -21.50 22.57
CA VAL A 59 -21.79 -21.79 22.09
C VAL A 59 -20.76 -21.09 22.96
N SER A 60 -19.74 -21.84 23.40
CA SER A 60 -18.65 -21.31 24.20
C SER A 60 -17.78 -20.36 23.38
N ILE A 61 -17.68 -19.12 23.83
CA ILE A 61 -16.87 -18.06 23.19
C ILE A 61 -15.40 -18.45 23.15
N TYR A 62 -14.91 -19.19 24.15
CA TYR A 62 -13.55 -19.70 24.20
C TYR A 62 -13.16 -20.48 22.92
N LYS A 63 -14.09 -21.25 22.34
CA LYS A 63 -13.81 -22.10 21.18
C LYS A 63 -13.86 -21.36 19.84
N GLU A 64 -14.64 -20.29 19.75
CA GLU A 64 -14.94 -19.62 18.47
C GLU A 64 -14.32 -18.23 18.33
N ALA A 65 -14.09 -17.52 19.43
CA ALA A 65 -13.59 -16.15 19.35
C ALA A 65 -12.13 -16.12 18.89
N TYR A 66 -11.89 -15.28 17.89
CA TYR A 66 -10.55 -15.00 17.37
C TYR A 66 -10.34 -13.50 17.27
N LEU A 67 -9.09 -13.10 17.42
CA LEU A 67 -8.62 -11.74 17.21
C LEU A 67 -7.77 -11.70 15.95
N SER A 68 -7.81 -10.56 15.25
CA SER A 68 -7.10 -10.38 14.00
C SER A 68 -6.53 -8.97 13.85
N THR A 69 -5.36 -8.89 13.21
CA THR A 69 -4.75 -7.62 12.81
C THR A 69 -5.48 -6.94 11.66
N GLU A 70 -6.36 -7.65 10.93
CA GLU A 70 -7.17 -7.10 9.84
C GLU A 70 -7.94 -5.84 10.29
N GLY A 71 -8.45 -5.87 11.53
CA GLY A 71 -9.20 -4.77 12.12
C GLY A 71 -8.40 -3.47 12.28
N VAL A 72 -7.07 -3.53 12.37
CA VAL A 72 -6.23 -2.33 12.56
C VAL A 72 -6.30 -1.41 11.33
N TYR A 73 -6.43 -2.00 10.14
CA TYR A 73 -6.56 -1.26 8.87
C TYR A 73 -8.00 -0.79 8.58
N SER A 74 -9.01 -1.23 9.32
CA SER A 74 -10.42 -0.83 9.12
C SER A 74 -10.74 0.59 9.56
N SER A 75 -9.88 1.18 10.39
CA SER A 75 -10.13 2.45 11.07
C SER A 75 -10.04 3.72 10.19
N ILE A 76 -9.62 3.62 8.93
CA ILE A 76 -9.31 4.77 8.07
C ILE A 76 -10.54 5.49 7.48
N LEU A 77 -11.65 4.78 7.25
CA LEU A 77 -12.85 5.36 6.62
C LEU A 77 -14.07 5.37 7.55
N GLY A 78 -13.86 5.19 8.86
CA GLY A 78 -14.97 5.06 9.82
C GLY A 78 -15.84 3.83 9.58
N PHE A 79 -15.32 2.83 8.84
CA PHE A 79 -16.04 1.59 8.65
C PHE A 79 -16.22 0.89 9.99
N SER A 80 -17.46 0.51 10.29
CA SER A 80 -17.82 -0.24 11.49
C SER A 80 -17.35 -1.70 11.43
N ASP A 81 -17.04 -2.22 10.24
CA ASP A 81 -16.68 -3.62 10.03
C ASP A 81 -15.17 -3.81 9.79
N PHE A 82 -14.57 -4.62 10.67
CA PHE A 82 -13.14 -4.97 10.69
C PHE A 82 -12.58 -5.51 9.37
N SER A 83 -13.41 -6.16 8.54
CA SER A 83 -13.01 -6.78 7.27
C SER A 83 -12.79 -5.77 6.13
N SER A 84 -13.41 -4.59 6.22
CA SER A 84 -13.46 -3.62 5.12
C SER A 84 -12.11 -2.96 4.83
N GLY A 85 -11.31 -2.64 5.86
CA GLY A 85 -10.01 -2.00 5.69
C GLY A 85 -8.93 -2.92 5.15
N HIS A 86 -8.89 -4.17 5.62
CA HIS A 86 -7.98 -5.17 5.06
C HIS A 86 -8.30 -5.45 3.59
N THR A 87 -9.59 -5.59 3.26
CA THR A 87 -10.05 -5.77 1.87
C THR A 87 -9.68 -4.57 0.99
N LEU A 88 -9.83 -3.34 1.51
CA LEU A 88 -9.40 -2.13 0.81
C LEU A 88 -7.89 -2.14 0.56
N MET A 89 -7.09 -2.49 1.57
CA MET A 89 -5.63 -2.58 1.43
C MET A 89 -5.20 -3.63 0.41
N LEU A 90 -5.84 -4.81 0.40
CA LEU A 90 -5.66 -5.82 -0.63
C LEU A 90 -5.98 -5.24 -2.02
N PHE A 91 -7.15 -4.62 -2.16
CA PHE A 91 -7.58 -4.04 -3.43
C PHE A 91 -6.59 -2.98 -3.94
N LEU A 92 -6.15 -2.05 -3.08
CA LEU A 92 -5.18 -1.02 -3.44
C LEU A 92 -3.83 -1.60 -3.84
N SER A 93 -3.34 -2.60 -3.11
CA SER A 93 -2.06 -3.25 -3.38
C SER A 93 -2.10 -4.04 -4.70
N THR A 94 -3.18 -4.78 -4.95
CA THR A 94 -3.40 -5.48 -6.22
C THR A 94 -3.57 -4.50 -7.39
N PHE A 95 -4.31 -3.41 -7.19
CA PHE A 95 -4.47 -2.37 -8.19
C PHE A 95 -3.14 -1.69 -8.54
N TRP A 96 -2.27 -1.50 -7.54
CA TRP A 96 -0.94 -0.95 -7.76
C TRP A 96 -0.06 -1.88 -8.62
N ILE A 97 -0.05 -3.17 -8.31
CA ILE A 97 0.68 -4.18 -9.09
C ILE A 97 0.15 -4.22 -10.53
N PHE A 98 -1.17 -4.13 -10.71
CA PHE A 98 -1.79 -4.10 -12.03
C PHE A 98 -1.35 -2.88 -12.86
N LEU A 99 -1.25 -1.69 -12.24
CA LEU A 99 -0.77 -0.48 -12.91
C LEU A 99 0.67 -0.63 -13.40
N LEU A 100 1.56 -1.20 -12.57
CA LEU A 100 2.95 -1.48 -12.92
C LEU A 100 3.09 -2.57 -14.00
N TRP A 101 2.16 -3.52 -14.04
CA TRP A 101 2.11 -4.54 -15.09
C TRP A 101 1.65 -3.99 -16.45
N GLY A 102 0.81 -2.95 -16.45
CA GLY A 102 0.22 -2.38 -17.65
C GLY A 102 1.22 -2.01 -18.77
N PRO A 103 2.32 -1.28 -18.49
CA PRO A 103 3.36 -1.00 -19.49
C PRO A 103 4.04 -2.27 -20.05
N ILE A 104 4.28 -3.27 -19.21
CA ILE A 104 4.94 -4.53 -19.60
C ILE A 104 4.03 -5.34 -20.53
N SER A 105 2.76 -5.49 -20.17
CA SER A 105 1.78 -6.21 -20.99
C SER A 105 1.55 -5.49 -22.31
N TRP A 106 1.45 -4.16 -22.31
CA TRP A 106 1.28 -3.37 -23.54
C TRP A 106 2.45 -3.55 -24.52
N LEU A 107 3.68 -3.68 -24.02
CA LEU A 107 4.86 -3.96 -24.85
C LEU A 107 4.83 -5.32 -25.55
N ALA A 108 4.08 -6.29 -25.02
CA ALA A 108 3.90 -7.59 -25.67
C ALA A 108 3.04 -7.50 -26.94
N TRP A 109 2.13 -6.51 -27.00
CA TRP A 109 1.13 -6.39 -28.07
C TRP A 109 1.33 -5.18 -28.99
N CYS A 110 2.18 -4.22 -28.60
CA CYS A 110 2.36 -2.97 -29.34
C CYS A 110 3.84 -2.57 -29.42
N PRO A 111 4.22 -1.84 -30.49
CA PRO A 111 5.56 -1.31 -30.61
C PRO A 111 5.87 -0.33 -29.47
N PRO A 112 7.12 -0.31 -28.97
CA PRO A 112 7.67 0.66 -28.02
C PRO A 112 7.07 2.06 -28.13
N SER A 113 7.08 2.65 -29.31
CA SER A 113 6.63 4.03 -29.54
C SER A 113 5.18 4.32 -29.14
N LYS A 114 4.29 3.32 -29.13
CA LYS A 114 2.88 3.48 -28.74
C LYS A 114 2.64 3.34 -27.24
N VAL A 115 3.48 2.58 -26.53
CA VAL A 115 3.36 2.33 -25.08
C VAL A 115 3.61 3.62 -24.30
N TRP A 116 4.61 4.37 -24.76
CA TRP A 116 5.05 5.64 -24.17
C TRP A 116 4.43 6.85 -24.87
N SER A 117 3.15 6.74 -25.28
CA SER A 117 2.44 7.92 -25.74
C SER A 117 2.45 8.99 -24.65
N GLU A 118 2.55 10.24 -25.07
CA GLU A 118 2.63 11.44 -24.23
C GLU A 118 1.59 11.36 -23.08
N LYS A 119 0.32 11.10 -23.42
CA LYS A 119 -0.79 11.11 -22.46
C LYS A 119 -0.85 9.91 -21.52
N SER A 120 -0.46 8.71 -21.99
CA SER A 120 -0.59 7.49 -21.19
C SER A 120 0.40 7.45 -20.02
N LEU A 121 1.60 8.00 -20.21
CA LEU A 121 2.63 7.96 -19.18
C LEU A 121 2.35 8.94 -18.03
N ILE A 122 1.98 10.19 -18.35
CA ILE A 122 1.59 11.16 -17.32
C ILE A 122 0.44 10.61 -16.48
N TRP A 123 -0.61 10.10 -17.14
CA TRP A 123 -1.79 9.64 -16.42
C TRP A 123 -1.46 8.50 -15.47
N LYS A 124 -0.62 7.55 -15.91
CA LYS A 124 -0.13 6.48 -15.03
C LYS A 124 0.65 7.04 -13.85
N SER A 125 1.62 7.95 -14.08
CA SER A 125 2.39 8.54 -12.99
C SER A 125 1.54 9.37 -12.03
N VAL A 126 0.49 10.05 -12.51
CA VAL A 126 -0.47 10.76 -11.65
C VAL A 126 -1.29 9.78 -10.81
N VAL A 127 -1.78 8.69 -11.39
CA VAL A 127 -2.52 7.66 -10.66
C VAL A 127 -1.62 6.97 -9.63
N GLU A 128 -0.38 6.62 -9.99
CA GLU A 128 0.62 6.06 -9.07
C GLU A 128 0.92 7.02 -7.91
N PHE A 129 1.05 8.31 -8.20
CA PHE A 129 1.28 9.34 -7.18
C PHE A 129 0.10 9.40 -6.20
N ILE A 130 -1.13 9.51 -6.70
CA ILE A 130 -2.35 9.56 -5.86
C ILE A 130 -2.47 8.29 -5.01
N LEU A 131 -2.25 7.12 -5.62
CA LEU A 131 -2.31 5.84 -4.93
C LEU A 131 -1.25 5.74 -3.83
N SER A 132 -0.04 6.23 -4.08
CA SER A 132 1.04 6.26 -3.09
C SER A 132 0.69 7.15 -1.90
N ILE A 133 0.13 8.35 -2.15
CA ILE A 133 -0.36 9.23 -1.07
C ILE A 133 -1.46 8.55 -0.25
N PHE A 134 -2.40 7.87 -0.89
CA PHE A 134 -3.48 7.17 -0.20
C PHE A 134 -2.95 6.04 0.70
N LEU A 135 -1.99 5.25 0.21
CA LEU A 135 -1.31 4.22 0.99
C LEU A 135 -0.53 4.80 2.17
N ILE A 136 0.19 5.91 1.97
CA ILE A 136 0.90 6.61 3.07
C ILE A 136 -0.08 6.98 4.18
N VAL A 137 -1.22 7.58 3.84
CA VAL A 137 -2.23 7.98 4.83
C VAL A 137 -2.77 6.76 5.60
N ILE A 138 -3.08 5.67 4.90
CA ILE A 138 -3.54 4.42 5.52
C ILE A 138 -2.51 3.91 6.53
N TYR A 139 -1.25 3.73 6.10
CA TYR A 139 -0.22 3.20 6.97
C TYR A 139 0.08 4.13 8.16
N LEU A 140 0.03 5.45 7.98
CA LEU A 140 0.20 6.41 9.08
C LEU A 140 -0.90 6.31 10.14
N ILE A 141 -2.16 6.12 9.71
CA ILE A 141 -3.28 5.94 10.66
C ILE A 141 -3.12 4.61 11.40
N SER A 142 -2.79 3.53 10.69
CA SER A 142 -2.59 2.21 11.27
C SER A 142 -1.37 2.14 12.20
N PHE A 143 -0.35 2.97 11.97
CA PHE A 143 0.86 3.04 12.82
C PHE A 143 0.59 3.52 14.25
N SER A 144 -0.58 4.09 14.56
CA SER A 144 -0.87 4.55 15.92
C SER A 144 -1.11 3.38 16.89
N GLY A 145 -0.31 3.28 17.96
CA GLY A 145 -0.51 2.30 19.05
C GLY A 145 -1.91 2.38 19.67
N ALA A 146 -2.45 3.60 19.82
CA ALA A 146 -3.83 3.77 20.28
C ALA A 146 -4.86 3.13 19.33
N ARG A 147 -4.62 3.17 18.02
CA ARG A 147 -5.49 2.50 17.03
C ARG A 147 -5.33 0.98 17.06
N PHE A 148 -4.13 0.49 17.29
CA PHE A 148 -3.85 -0.92 17.50
C PHE A 148 -4.65 -1.45 18.70
N ASP A 149 -4.49 -0.83 19.87
CA ASP A 149 -5.20 -1.21 21.09
C ASP A 149 -6.72 -1.06 20.94
N GLN A 150 -7.17 0.04 20.33
CA GLN A 150 -8.60 0.28 20.09
C GLN A 150 -9.21 -0.81 19.19
N SER A 151 -8.49 -1.22 18.14
CA SER A 151 -8.95 -2.27 17.22
C SER A 151 -9.18 -3.59 17.95
N PHE A 152 -8.23 -4.02 18.77
CA PHE A 152 -8.37 -5.26 19.54
C PHE A 152 -9.45 -5.16 20.62
N ASN A 153 -9.54 -4.04 21.35
CA ASN A 153 -10.62 -3.83 22.32
C ASN A 153 -12.00 -3.90 21.64
N ASN A 154 -12.16 -3.30 20.46
CA ASN A 154 -13.42 -3.37 19.71
C ASN A 154 -13.76 -4.81 19.29
N GLN A 155 -12.75 -5.61 18.91
CA GLN A 155 -12.96 -7.02 18.58
C GLN A 155 -13.36 -7.84 19.81
N ILE A 156 -12.71 -7.63 20.96
CA ILE A 156 -13.07 -8.26 22.23
C ILE A 156 -14.52 -7.91 22.59
N PHE A 157 -14.87 -6.63 22.58
CA PHE A 157 -16.23 -6.18 22.94
C PHE A 157 -17.30 -6.63 21.94
N LYS A 158 -16.93 -7.00 20.70
CA LYS A 158 -17.87 -7.62 19.76
C LYS A 158 -18.28 -9.02 20.21
N TYR A 159 -17.39 -9.77 20.86
CA TYR A 159 -17.70 -11.10 21.38
C TYR A 159 -18.38 -11.06 22.76
N PHE A 160 -17.83 -10.26 23.68
CA PHE A 160 -18.26 -10.28 25.09
C PHE A 160 -19.30 -9.19 25.43
N GLY A 161 -19.37 -8.11 24.65
CA GLY A 161 -20.06 -6.88 25.04
C GLY A 161 -19.21 -6.00 25.95
N LYS A 162 -19.48 -4.69 25.97
CA LYS A 162 -18.74 -3.74 26.81
C LYS A 162 -19.04 -3.92 28.30
N ASP A 163 -20.28 -4.27 28.61
CA ASP A 163 -20.76 -4.37 30.00
C ASP A 163 -20.31 -5.65 30.69
N PHE A 164 -19.72 -6.61 29.94
CA PHE A 164 -19.20 -7.85 30.50
C PHE A 164 -18.06 -7.59 31.47
N PHE A 165 -17.16 -6.65 31.18
CA PHE A 165 -15.96 -6.38 32.00
C PHE A 165 -16.23 -5.33 33.10
N ASN A 166 -17.32 -5.50 33.85
CA ASN A 166 -17.78 -4.54 34.86
C ASN A 166 -17.33 -4.85 36.30
N THR A 167 -16.80 -6.03 36.56
CA THR A 167 -16.24 -6.43 37.87
C THR A 167 -14.71 -6.34 37.87
N ASP A 168 -14.11 -6.15 39.05
CA ASP A 168 -12.64 -6.09 39.20
C ASP A 168 -11.95 -7.35 38.68
N GLU A 169 -12.56 -8.52 38.89
CA GLU A 169 -12.07 -9.81 38.40
C GLU A 169 -12.05 -9.86 36.86
N LEU A 170 -13.15 -9.48 36.21
CA LEU A 170 -13.23 -9.47 34.75
C LEU A 170 -12.33 -8.38 34.15
N GLN A 171 -12.12 -7.26 34.83
CA GLN A 171 -11.13 -6.26 34.42
C GLN A 171 -9.71 -6.79 34.49
N SER A 172 -9.36 -7.57 35.52
CA SER A 172 -8.06 -8.25 35.60
C SER A 172 -7.88 -9.25 34.44
N GLN A 173 -8.90 -10.02 34.10
CA GLN A 173 -8.88 -10.92 32.94
C GLN A 173 -8.71 -10.16 31.61
N LEU A 174 -9.38 -9.03 31.45
CA LEU A 174 -9.23 -8.16 30.28
C LEU A 174 -7.79 -7.63 30.16
N GLN A 175 -7.16 -7.32 31.29
CA GLN A 175 -5.76 -6.87 31.32
C GLN A 175 -4.80 -7.98 30.88
N ILE A 176 -4.97 -9.20 31.40
CA ILE A 176 -4.19 -10.38 30.96
C ILE A 176 -4.37 -10.59 29.45
N LEU A 177 -5.61 -10.56 28.95
CA LEU A 177 -5.89 -10.69 27.52
C LEU A 177 -5.16 -9.62 26.67
N ARG A 178 -5.11 -8.37 27.15
CA ARG A 178 -4.36 -7.28 26.48
C ARG A 178 -2.86 -7.53 26.45
N GLU A 179 -2.30 -8.06 27.53
CA GLU A 179 -0.89 -8.44 27.59
C GLU A 179 -0.59 -9.59 26.62
N SER A 180 -1.44 -10.61 26.57
CA SER A 180 -1.34 -11.71 25.61
C SER A 180 -1.43 -11.25 24.16
N ILE A 181 -2.29 -10.26 23.85
CA ILE A 181 -2.38 -9.66 22.52
C ILE A 181 -1.06 -8.98 22.14
N ASN A 182 -0.46 -8.23 23.06
CA ASN A 182 0.82 -7.58 22.82
C ASN A 182 1.96 -8.60 22.63
N GLU A 183 1.94 -9.72 23.33
CA GLU A 183 2.92 -10.79 23.14
C GLU A 183 2.77 -11.49 21.78
N VAL A 184 1.54 -11.87 21.42
CA VAL A 184 1.24 -12.63 20.20
C VAL A 184 1.35 -11.78 18.94
N PHE A 185 0.73 -10.60 18.93
CA PHE A 185 0.68 -9.74 17.74
C PHE A 185 1.81 -8.73 17.66
N ASN A 186 2.54 -8.50 18.76
CA ASN A 186 3.72 -7.65 18.87
C ASN A 186 3.60 -6.33 18.10
N TYR A 187 3.06 -5.31 18.78
CA TYR A 187 2.92 -3.98 18.22
C TYR A 187 4.22 -3.44 17.61
N ASN A 188 5.38 -3.73 18.19
CA ASN A 188 6.66 -3.26 17.64
C ASN A 188 6.96 -3.86 16.27
N SER A 189 6.71 -5.16 16.08
CA SER A 189 6.84 -5.83 14.78
C SER A 189 5.87 -5.23 13.75
N PHE A 190 4.62 -4.97 14.16
CA PHE A 190 3.62 -4.31 13.32
C PHE A 190 4.03 -2.87 12.94
N ALA A 191 4.56 -2.11 13.90
CA ALA A 191 4.99 -0.73 13.73
C ALA A 191 6.19 -0.65 12.77
N ILE A 192 7.19 -1.51 12.93
CA ILE A 192 8.35 -1.61 12.03
C ILE A 192 7.90 -1.90 10.60
N SER A 193 7.01 -2.89 10.44
CA SER A 193 6.40 -3.25 9.15
C SER A 193 5.71 -2.05 8.49
N SER A 194 4.90 -1.31 9.25
CA SER A 194 4.19 -0.14 8.76
C SER A 194 5.14 1.00 8.37
N VAL A 195 6.23 1.22 9.11
CA VAL A 195 7.27 2.21 8.77
C VAL A 195 7.95 1.87 7.45
N PHE A 196 8.32 0.60 7.24
CA PHE A 196 8.89 0.18 5.97
C PHE A 196 7.92 0.44 4.80
N ALA A 197 6.64 0.08 4.96
CA ALA A 197 5.64 0.31 3.93
C ALA A 197 5.46 1.82 3.62
N ILE A 198 5.48 2.69 4.63
CA ILE A 198 5.45 4.15 4.46
C ILE A 198 6.68 4.63 3.68
N LEU A 199 7.88 4.20 4.06
CA LEU A 199 9.13 4.61 3.39
C LEU A 199 9.13 4.21 1.91
N PHE A 200 8.68 3.00 1.59
CA PHE A 200 8.52 2.57 0.21
C PHE A 200 7.50 3.44 -0.52
N ALA A 201 6.31 3.66 0.04
CA ALA A 201 5.29 4.49 -0.58
C ALA A 201 5.75 5.94 -0.84
N ILE A 202 6.55 6.53 0.08
CA ILE A 202 7.19 7.83 -0.12
C ILE A 202 8.17 7.80 -1.29
N LEU A 203 9.04 6.78 -1.34
CA LEU A 203 9.99 6.62 -2.44
C LEU A 203 9.26 6.55 -3.79
N PHE A 204 8.19 5.78 -3.88
CA PHE A 204 7.37 5.69 -5.09
C PHE A 204 6.71 7.03 -5.44
N ALA A 205 6.14 7.74 -4.45
CA ALA A 205 5.56 9.06 -4.68
C ALA A 205 6.58 10.05 -5.25
N ILE A 206 7.82 10.04 -4.73
CA ILE A 206 8.93 10.88 -5.24
C ILE A 206 9.27 10.49 -6.68
N ILE A 207 9.40 9.19 -6.97
CA ILE A 207 9.69 8.69 -8.31
C ILE A 207 8.61 9.11 -9.31
N SER A 208 7.33 8.97 -8.95
CA SER A 208 6.21 9.41 -9.80
C SER A 208 6.22 10.92 -10.00
N ALA A 209 6.48 11.71 -8.95
CA ALA A 209 6.59 13.17 -9.06
C ALA A 209 7.75 13.60 -9.96
N LEU A 210 8.93 13.01 -9.81
CA LEU A 210 10.08 13.26 -10.68
C LEU A 210 9.79 12.89 -12.13
N THR A 211 9.06 11.80 -12.36
CA THR A 211 8.65 11.39 -13.71
C THR A 211 7.71 12.42 -14.33
N ILE A 212 6.73 12.92 -13.58
CA ILE A 212 5.83 13.99 -14.02
C ILE A 212 6.62 15.26 -14.37
N ILE A 213 7.55 15.68 -13.51
CA ILE A 213 8.37 16.90 -13.70
C ILE A 213 9.30 16.78 -14.91
N ALA A 214 10.09 15.69 -14.98
CA ALA A 214 11.01 15.46 -16.09
C ALA A 214 10.27 15.51 -17.43
N TRP A 215 9.05 14.99 -17.43
CA TRP A 215 8.20 14.95 -18.60
C TRP A 215 7.60 16.32 -18.95
N TRP A 216 7.18 17.11 -17.95
CA TRP A 216 6.76 18.50 -18.17
C TRP A 216 7.89 19.32 -18.80
N ILE A 217 9.12 19.15 -18.31
CA ILE A 217 10.32 19.80 -18.87
C ILE A 217 10.54 19.37 -20.33
N TYR A 218 10.50 18.07 -20.60
CA TYR A 218 10.66 17.54 -21.96
C TYR A 218 9.62 18.14 -22.93
N THR A 219 8.36 18.15 -22.52
CA THR A 219 7.25 18.66 -23.34
C THR A 219 7.36 20.17 -23.58
N TYR A 220 7.76 20.92 -22.56
CA TYR A 220 8.01 22.36 -22.70
C TYR A 220 9.15 22.64 -23.68
N LEU A 221 10.26 21.89 -23.57
CA LEU A 221 11.40 22.02 -24.48
C LEU A 221 11.00 21.63 -25.91
N ASP A 222 10.32 20.51 -26.12
CA ASP A 222 9.88 20.07 -27.46
C ASP A 222 8.96 21.09 -28.13
N LYS A 223 7.97 21.64 -27.39
CA LYS A 223 7.11 22.72 -27.89
C LYS A 223 7.91 23.98 -28.24
N LYS A 224 8.90 24.34 -27.42
CA LYS A 224 9.77 25.49 -27.67
C LYS A 224 10.65 25.27 -28.90
N PHE A 225 11.21 24.07 -29.08
CA PHE A 225 12.00 23.71 -30.26
C PHE A 225 11.15 23.69 -31.53
N LYS A 226 9.98 23.06 -31.52
CA LYS A 226 9.04 23.10 -32.67
C LYS A 226 8.62 24.52 -33.03
N LYS A 227 8.40 25.39 -32.03
CA LYS A 227 8.08 26.80 -32.28
C LYS A 227 9.26 27.56 -32.92
N ARG A 228 10.50 27.25 -32.55
CA ARG A 228 11.70 27.81 -33.18
C ARG A 228 11.91 27.30 -34.60
N LEU A 229 11.76 25.99 -34.82
CA LEU A 229 11.80 25.39 -36.17
C LEU A 229 10.73 26.02 -37.08
N ASN A 230 9.52 26.25 -36.60
CA ASN A 230 8.47 26.88 -37.42
C ASN A 230 8.63 28.41 -37.61
N ASN A 231 9.64 29.03 -36.98
CA ASN A 231 9.91 30.45 -37.14
C ASN A 231 10.95 30.66 -38.26
N LYS A 232 10.49 31.15 -39.42
CA LYS A 232 11.33 31.36 -40.61
C LYS A 232 12.54 32.28 -40.41
N ASN A 233 12.52 33.08 -39.34
CA ASN A 233 13.61 34.00 -38.98
C ASN A 233 14.56 33.42 -37.92
N ASP A 234 14.36 32.18 -37.48
CA ASP A 234 15.21 31.50 -36.51
C ASP A 234 16.32 30.71 -37.22
N VAL A 235 17.52 30.71 -36.64
CA VAL A 235 18.72 30.09 -37.22
C VAL A 235 18.54 28.59 -37.41
N LEU A 236 17.77 27.95 -36.51
CA LEU A 236 17.45 26.51 -36.59
C LEU A 236 16.59 26.14 -37.80
N TYR A 237 15.76 27.04 -38.31
CA TYR A 237 14.99 26.81 -39.54
C TYR A 237 15.89 26.86 -40.78
N GLN A 238 16.88 27.76 -40.78
CA GLN A 238 17.82 27.89 -41.89
C GLN A 238 18.77 26.69 -42.02
N GLU A 239 19.15 26.07 -40.90
CA GLU A 239 19.95 24.82 -40.90
C GLU A 239 19.17 23.62 -41.46
N GLU A 240 17.88 23.47 -41.15
CA GLU A 240 17.07 22.35 -41.64
C GLU A 240 16.83 22.44 -43.16
N VAL A 241 16.48 23.64 -43.66
CA VAL A 241 16.31 23.90 -45.11
C VAL A 241 17.62 23.74 -45.87
N GLY A 242 18.76 24.09 -45.27
CA GLY A 242 20.08 23.93 -45.90
C GLY A 242 20.58 22.49 -46.02
N LEU A 243 19.98 21.54 -45.29
CA LEU A 243 20.27 20.11 -45.37
C LEU A 243 19.38 19.36 -46.38
N GLU A 244 18.28 19.97 -46.83
CA GLU A 244 17.34 19.39 -47.81
C GLU A 244 17.62 19.82 -49.26
N VAL A 245 18.64 20.67 -49.50
CA VAL A 245 19.11 21.11 -50.84
C VAL A 245 20.40 20.40 -51.21
#